data_AF-A0AAU9Y467-F1
#
_entry.id   AF-A0AAU9Y467-F1
#
_cell.length_a   1.000
_cell.length_b   1.000
_cell.length_c   1.000
_cell.angle_alpha   90.00
_cell.angle_beta   90.00
_cell.angle_gamma   90.00
#
_symmetry.space_group_name_H-M   'P 1'
#
loop_
_entity.id
_entity.type
_entity.pdbx_description
1 polymer ?
#
loop_
_entity_poly.entity_id
_entity_poly.type
_entity_poly.pdbx_seq_one_letter_code
_entity_poly.pdbx_strand_id
1 'polypeptide(L)'
;MVHSQQRVALAVNDFSSGIMKASAGDDNSTKELKGKFVTFSSALNGVKESLDVMSTNDDNTLGFTLELYSRYMDAAKEMLFRRTCKLVEYENATKALEKAKPKNQEMLQKAKDDAEEAYNSISEAAKKEMIRYNRQRVLSLQASLIQYAESRLKNGRDTYAILAKLLNDMKKSP
;
A
#
# COMPACT_ATOMS: atom_id res chain seq x y z
N MET A 1 6.49 6.24 0.22
CA MET A 1 6.74 6.57 1.64
C MET A 1 7.53 5.47 2.36
N VAL A 2 7.05 4.23 2.35
CA VAL A 2 7.77 3.06 2.90
C VAL A 2 9.18 2.92 2.30
N HIS A 3 9.30 2.94 0.97
CA HIS A 3 10.62 2.87 0.30
C HIS A 3 11.59 3.99 0.68
N SER A 4 11.11 5.22 0.88
CA SER A 4 11.98 6.31 1.33
C SER A 4 12.47 6.09 2.76
N GLN A 5 11.64 5.52 3.64
CA GLN A 5 12.03 5.21 5.01
C GLN A 5 13.07 4.09 5.05
N GLN A 6 12.87 3.03 4.27
CA GLN A 6 13.83 1.94 4.09
C GLN A 6 15.18 2.44 3.56
N ARG A 7 15.16 3.35 2.57
CA ARG A 7 16.39 3.96 2.05
C ARG A 7 17.14 4.77 3.11
N VAL A 8 16.43 5.52 3.95
CA VAL A 8 17.05 6.26 5.05
C VAL A 8 17.60 5.28 6.10
N ALA A 9 16.87 4.22 6.43
CA ALA A 9 17.33 3.19 7.36
C ALA A 9 18.65 2.53 6.89
N LEU A 10 18.74 2.20 5.59
CA LEU A 10 19.97 1.69 4.98
C LEU A 10 21.13 2.70 5.07
N ALA A 11 20.89 3.97 4.71
CA ALA A 11 21.93 5.00 4.81
C ALA A 11 22.43 5.23 6.24
N VAL A 12 21.54 5.18 7.23
CA VAL A 12 21.89 5.27 8.66
C VAL A 12 22.72 4.06 9.10
N ASN A 13 22.39 2.86 8.62
CA ASN A 13 23.15 1.65 8.89
C ASN A 13 24.57 1.70 8.31
N ASP A 14 24.70 2.17 7.07
CA ASP A 14 26.00 2.33 6.40
C ASP A 14 26.87 3.36 7.13
N PHE A 15 26.25 4.47 7.56
CA PHE A 15 26.94 5.48 8.37
C PHE A 15 27.41 4.92 9.72
N SER A 16 26.53 4.21 10.43
CA SER A 16 26.86 3.53 11.68
C SER A 16 28.05 2.57 11.51
N SER A 17 28.02 1.77 10.44
CA SER A 17 29.10 0.84 10.10
C SER A 17 30.41 1.56 9.78
N GLY A 18 30.35 2.70 9.09
CA GLY A 18 31.52 3.55 8.81
C GLY A 18 32.17 4.08 10.09
N ILE A 19 31.36 4.52 11.06
CA ILE A 19 31.85 5.01 12.36
C ILE A 19 32.50 3.91 13.17
N MET A 20 31.93 2.70 13.18
CA MET A 20 32.55 1.55 13.82
C MET A 20 33.90 1.21 13.21
N LYS A 21 34.03 1.26 11.87
CA LYS A 21 35.31 1.06 11.20
C LYS A 21 36.33 2.14 11.56
N ALA A 22 35.90 3.40 11.64
CA ALA A 22 36.76 4.50 12.07
C ALA A 22 37.25 4.29 13.52
N SER A 23 36.41 3.75 14.40
CA SER A 23 36.78 3.43 15.79
C SER A 23 37.82 2.31 15.96
N ALA A 24 38.09 1.55 14.89
CA ALA A 24 39.06 0.46 14.88
C ALA A 24 40.48 0.92 14.52
N GLY A 25 40.68 2.20 14.18
CA GLY A 25 42.00 2.78 13.98
C GLY A 25 42.85 2.77 15.26
N ASP A 26 44.17 2.59 15.12
CA ASP A 26 45.09 2.38 16.24
C ASP A 26 45.96 3.61 16.56
N ASP A 27 45.67 4.75 15.93
CA ASP A 27 46.35 6.02 16.18
C ASP A 27 45.90 6.68 17.51
N ASN A 28 46.69 7.64 17.99
CA ASN A 28 46.47 8.24 19.32
C ASN A 28 45.13 9.00 19.40
N SER A 29 44.71 9.65 18.31
CA SER A 29 43.46 10.39 18.22
C SER A 29 42.23 9.47 18.20
N THR A 30 42.32 8.31 17.56
CA THR A 30 41.25 7.32 17.51
C THR A 30 41.08 6.63 18.85
N LYS A 31 42.16 6.39 19.61
CA LYS A 31 42.09 5.83 20.97
C LYS A 31 41.29 6.70 21.93
N GLU A 32 41.43 8.03 21.84
CA GLU A 32 40.65 8.98 22.65
C GLU A 32 39.17 9.06 22.24
N LEU A 33 38.85 8.85 20.96
CA LEU A 33 37.48 8.96 20.42
C LEU A 33 36.72 7.64 20.36
N LYS A 34 37.40 6.50 20.56
CA LYS A 34 36.86 5.15 20.38
C LYS A 34 35.56 4.92 21.17
N GLY A 35 35.53 5.30 22.44
CA GLY A 35 34.34 5.16 23.30
C GLY A 35 33.14 5.94 22.74
N LYS A 36 33.38 7.19 22.32
CA LYS A 36 32.36 8.07 21.75
C LYS A 36 31.84 7.56 20.41
N PHE A 37 32.71 7.03 19.55
CA PHE A 37 32.32 6.44 18.26
C PHE A 37 31.47 5.18 18.44
N VAL A 38 31.82 4.31 19.39
CA VAL A 38 31.00 3.13 19.71
C VAL A 38 29.62 3.55 20.23
N THR A 39 29.56 4.50 21.17
CA THR A 39 28.27 5.00 21.69
C THR A 39 27.44 5.65 20.57
N PHE A 40 28.07 6.42 19.68
CA PHE A 40 27.38 7.09 18.58
C PHE A 40 26.87 6.12 17.51
N SER A 41 27.66 5.10 17.15
CA SER A 41 27.19 4.03 16.25
C SER A 41 26.01 3.26 16.84
N SER A 42 26.05 2.92 18.13
CA SER A 42 24.91 2.30 18.81
C SER A 42 23.66 3.18 18.73
N ALA A 43 23.83 4.51 18.84
CA ALA A 43 22.73 5.45 18.69
C ALA A 43 22.12 5.43 17.28
N LEU A 44 22.96 5.39 16.24
CA LEU A 44 22.52 5.28 14.85
C LEU A 44 21.78 3.96 14.58
N ASN A 45 22.22 2.85 15.19
CA ASN A 45 21.52 1.58 15.08
C ASN A 45 20.11 1.64 15.69
N GLY A 46 19.94 2.30 16.84
CA GLY A 46 18.61 2.54 17.43
C GLY A 46 17.69 3.40 16.56
N VAL A 47 18.25 4.39 15.84
CA VAL A 47 17.50 5.17 14.84
C VAL A 47 17.07 4.29 13.66
N LYS A 48 17.98 3.45 13.16
CA LYS A 48 17.70 2.51 12.07
C LYS A 48 16.56 1.55 12.44
N GLU A 49 16.62 0.95 13.63
CA GLU A 49 15.56 0.08 14.14
C GLU A 49 14.21 0.80 14.22
N SER A 50 14.21 2.05 14.69
CA SER A 50 13.00 2.87 14.75
C SER A 50 12.40 3.13 13.36
N LEU A 51 13.25 3.37 12.35
CA LEU A 51 12.84 3.54 10.96
C LEU A 51 12.28 2.25 10.35
N ASP A 52 12.87 1.09 10.66
CA ASP A 52 12.38 -0.21 10.19
C ASP A 52 11.01 -0.56 10.79
N VAL A 53 10.84 -0.32 12.09
CA VAL A 53 9.54 -0.51 12.77
C VAL A 53 8.49 0.43 12.17
N MET A 54 8.85 1.68 11.90
CA MET A 54 7.97 2.66 11.26
C MET A 54 7.58 2.22 9.85
N SER A 55 8.54 1.80 9.03
CA SER A 55 8.29 1.27 7.69
C SER A 55 7.35 0.07 7.72
N THR A 56 7.58 -0.86 8.64
CA THR A 56 6.75 -2.07 8.78
C THR A 56 5.33 -1.73 9.20
N ASN A 57 5.17 -0.81 10.16
CA ASN A 57 3.85 -0.37 10.63
C ASN A 57 3.09 0.39 9.54
N ASP A 58 3.76 1.28 8.82
CA ASP A 58 3.16 2.07 7.75
C ASP A 58 2.67 1.16 6.61
N ASP A 59 3.41 0.08 6.32
CA ASP A 59 3.03 -0.94 5.34
C ASP A 59 1.85 -1.79 5.83
N ASN A 60 1.90 -2.27 7.08
CA ASN A 60 0.84 -3.13 7.65
C ASN A 60 -0.48 -2.41 7.95
N THR A 61 -0.49 -1.07 8.00
CA THR A 61 -1.69 -0.28 8.30
C THR A 61 -2.31 0.27 7.02
N LEU A 62 -1.88 1.45 6.59
CA LEU A 62 -2.41 2.13 5.42
C LEU A 62 -1.93 1.48 4.11
N GLY A 63 -0.66 1.03 4.06
CA GLY A 63 -0.06 0.42 2.87
C GLY A 63 -0.88 -0.77 2.34
N PHE A 64 -1.13 -1.76 3.20
CA PHE A 64 -1.93 -2.94 2.90
C PHE A 64 -3.33 -2.57 2.37
N THR A 65 -3.99 -1.60 3.01
CA THR A 65 -5.34 -1.19 2.62
C THR A 65 -5.32 -0.54 1.23
N LEU A 66 -4.36 0.34 0.96
CA LEU A 66 -4.23 0.97 -0.36
C LEU A 66 -3.96 -0.07 -1.46
N GLU A 67 -3.07 -1.03 -1.20
CA GLU A 67 -2.79 -2.09 -2.16
C GLU A 67 -4.02 -2.96 -2.44
N LEU A 68 -4.73 -3.38 -1.40
CA LEU A 68 -5.97 -4.16 -1.51
C LEU A 68 -7.01 -3.44 -2.38
N TYR A 69 -7.24 -2.16 -2.12
CA TYR A 69 -8.24 -1.38 -2.86
C TYR A 69 -7.80 -0.99 -4.26
N SER A 70 -6.49 -0.92 -4.55
CA SER A 70 -5.98 -0.83 -5.92
C SER A 70 -6.38 -2.07 -6.72
N ARG A 71 -6.14 -3.27 -6.17
CA ARG A 71 -6.52 -4.52 -6.83
C ARG A 71 -8.03 -4.66 -7.02
N TYR A 72 -8.83 -4.23 -6.03
CA TYR A 72 -10.29 -4.19 -6.20
C TYR A 72 -10.75 -3.17 -7.24
N MET A 73 -10.04 -2.04 -7.39
CA MET A 73 -10.35 -1.06 -8.44
C MET A 73 -10.11 -1.66 -9.83
N ASP A 74 -9.04 -2.42 -10.02
CA ASP A 74 -8.76 -3.13 -11.27
C ASP A 74 -9.83 -4.19 -11.57
N ALA A 75 -10.24 -4.97 -10.56
CA ALA A 75 -11.32 -5.95 -10.71
C ALA A 75 -12.66 -5.28 -11.06
N ALA A 76 -12.99 -4.15 -10.43
CA ALA A 76 -14.19 -3.37 -10.74
C ALA A 76 -14.15 -2.82 -12.18
N LYS A 77 -12.99 -2.33 -12.62
CA LYS A 77 -12.79 -1.87 -14.00
C LYS A 77 -13.02 -3.00 -15.01
N GLU A 78 -12.46 -4.18 -14.77
CA GLU A 78 -12.65 -5.35 -15.63
C GLU A 78 -14.12 -5.81 -15.68
N MET A 79 -14.79 -5.83 -14.53
CA MET A 79 -16.23 -6.15 -14.47
C MET A 79 -17.07 -5.17 -15.30
N LEU A 80 -16.81 -3.87 -15.17
CA LEU A 80 -17.52 -2.83 -15.92
C LEU A 80 -17.21 -2.89 -17.41
N PHE A 81 -15.97 -3.24 -17.79
CA PHE A 81 -15.61 -3.48 -19.18
C PHE A 81 -16.41 -4.63 -19.78
N ARG A 82 -16.48 -5.79 -19.10
CA ARG A 82 -17.32 -6.93 -19.54
C ARG A 82 -18.79 -6.56 -19.67
N ARG A 83 -19.32 -5.76 -18.74
CA ARG A 83 -20.69 -5.23 -18.82
C ARG A 83 -20.89 -4.39 -20.08
N THR A 84 -19.95 -3.50 -20.41
CA THR A 84 -20.00 -2.71 -21.64
C THR A 84 -19.98 -3.59 -22.89
N CYS A 85 -19.17 -4.65 -22.92
CA CYS A 85 -19.19 -5.61 -24.02
C CYS A 85 -20.57 -6.26 -24.19
N LYS A 86 -21.21 -6.68 -23.08
CA LYS A 86 -22.57 -7.24 -23.12
C LYS A 86 -23.64 -6.25 -23.56
N LEU A 87 -23.51 -4.97 -23.19
CA LEU A 87 -24.37 -3.92 -23.72
C LEU A 87 -24.25 -3.81 -25.25
N VAL A 88 -23.03 -3.80 -25.77
CA VAL A 88 -22.78 -3.71 -27.21
C VAL A 88 -23.34 -4.93 -27.95
N GLU A 89 -23.16 -6.13 -27.41
CA GLU A 89 -23.77 -7.35 -27.96
C GLU A 89 -25.31 -7.24 -28.02
N TYR A 90 -25.93 -6.79 -26.93
CA TYR A 90 -27.37 -6.58 -26.85
C TYR A 90 -27.88 -5.54 -27.86
N GLU A 91 -27.21 -4.39 -27.98
CA GLU A 91 -27.55 -3.35 -28.95
C GLU A 91 -27.42 -3.85 -30.39
N ASN A 92 -26.38 -4.64 -30.68
CA ASN A 92 -26.17 -5.22 -32.01
C ASN A 92 -27.24 -6.27 -32.34
N ALA A 93 -27.61 -7.13 -31.39
CA ALA A 93 -28.68 -8.12 -31.58
C ALA A 93 -30.04 -7.43 -31.81
N THR A 94 -30.31 -6.35 -31.08
CA THR A 94 -31.52 -5.52 -31.26
C THR A 94 -31.57 -4.92 -32.67
N LYS A 95 -30.48 -4.28 -33.13
CA LYS A 95 -30.39 -3.73 -34.50
C LYS A 95 -30.50 -4.80 -35.59
N ALA A 96 -30.01 -6.01 -35.34
CA ALA A 96 -30.13 -7.12 -36.27
C ALA A 96 -31.59 -7.60 -36.39
N LEU A 97 -32.30 -7.69 -35.27
CA LEU A 97 -33.72 -8.03 -35.22
C LEU A 97 -34.59 -6.99 -35.93
N GLU A 98 -34.31 -5.69 -35.78
CA GLU A 98 -35.02 -4.61 -36.51
C GLU A 98 -34.93 -4.77 -38.04
N LYS A 99 -33.83 -5.35 -38.53
CA LYS A 99 -33.58 -5.59 -39.96
C LYS A 99 -33.93 -7.02 -40.39
N ALA A 100 -34.59 -7.80 -39.52
CA ALA A 100 -34.85 -9.21 -39.77
C ALA A 100 -35.84 -9.39 -40.93
N LYS A 101 -35.52 -10.34 -41.82
CA LYS A 101 -36.50 -10.88 -42.77
C LYS A 101 -37.42 -11.85 -42.02
N PRO A 102 -38.70 -12.03 -42.43
CA PRO A 102 -39.67 -12.86 -41.70
C PRO A 102 -39.15 -14.27 -41.38
N LYS A 103 -38.45 -14.91 -42.32
CA LYS A 103 -37.87 -16.25 -42.15
C LYS A 103 -36.79 -16.38 -41.07
N ASN A 104 -36.17 -15.27 -40.66
CA ASN A 104 -35.08 -15.24 -39.67
C ASN A 104 -35.52 -14.58 -38.36
N GLN A 105 -36.78 -14.14 -38.26
CA GLN A 105 -37.24 -13.26 -37.19
C GLN A 105 -37.21 -13.95 -35.82
N GLU A 106 -37.66 -15.21 -35.76
CA GLU A 106 -37.64 -16.01 -34.53
C GLU A 106 -36.22 -16.27 -34.02
N MET A 107 -35.29 -16.60 -34.93
CA MET A 107 -33.88 -16.83 -34.59
C MET A 107 -33.22 -15.57 -34.03
N LEU A 108 -33.45 -14.41 -34.66
CA LEU A 108 -32.86 -13.14 -34.21
C LEU A 108 -33.54 -12.62 -32.94
N GLN A 109 -34.83 -12.91 -32.74
CA GLN A 109 -35.53 -12.60 -31.49
C GLN A 109 -34.88 -13.34 -30.33
N LYS A 110 -34.68 -14.66 -30.48
CA LYS A 110 -33.99 -15.47 -29.47
C LYS A 110 -32.57 -14.95 -29.17
N ALA A 111 -31.79 -14.62 -30.20
CA ALA A 111 -30.45 -14.06 -30.02
C ALA A 111 -30.45 -12.72 -29.26
N LYS A 112 -31.44 -11.86 -29.50
CA LYS A 112 -31.62 -10.61 -28.73
C LYS A 112 -31.98 -10.90 -27.28
N ASP A 113 -32.91 -11.83 -27.04
CA ASP A 113 -33.36 -12.16 -25.69
C ASP A 113 -32.23 -12.79 -24.86
N ASP A 114 -31.45 -13.70 -25.45
CA ASP A 114 -30.26 -14.29 -24.81
C ASP A 114 -29.21 -13.20 -24.46
N ALA A 115 -28.98 -12.24 -25.36
CA ALA A 115 -28.05 -11.13 -25.13
C ALA A 115 -28.56 -10.14 -24.05
N GLU A 116 -29.88 -9.90 -24.02
CA GLU A 116 -30.52 -9.08 -23.00
C GLU A 116 -30.40 -9.70 -21.61
N GLU A 117 -30.69 -11.00 -21.48
CA GLU A 117 -30.55 -11.72 -20.23
C GLU A 117 -29.10 -11.66 -19.71
N ALA A 118 -28.12 -11.90 -20.59
CA ALA A 118 -26.71 -11.80 -20.25
C ALA A 118 -26.32 -10.39 -19.77
N TYR A 119 -26.78 -9.34 -20.46
CA TYR A 119 -26.52 -7.95 -20.09
C TYR A 119 -27.20 -7.54 -18.77
N ASN A 120 -28.43 -7.99 -18.53
CA ASN A 120 -29.17 -7.71 -17.30
C ASN A 120 -28.53 -8.43 -16.11
N SER A 121 -28.16 -9.69 -16.27
CA SER A 121 -27.47 -10.49 -15.24
C SER A 121 -26.17 -9.83 -14.78
N ILE A 122 -25.29 -9.45 -15.72
CA ILE A 122 -24.03 -8.77 -15.36
C ILE A 122 -24.27 -7.36 -14.80
N SER A 123 -25.29 -6.64 -15.27
CA SER A 123 -25.64 -5.31 -14.75
C SER A 123 -26.10 -5.36 -13.30
N GLU A 124 -26.93 -6.34 -12.93
CA GLU A 124 -27.38 -6.53 -11.55
C GLU A 124 -26.24 -6.94 -10.62
N ALA A 125 -25.35 -7.84 -11.08
CA ALA A 125 -24.15 -8.20 -10.34
C ALA A 125 -23.23 -6.98 -10.12
N ALA A 126 -22.96 -6.22 -11.19
CA ALA A 126 -22.11 -5.03 -11.14
C ALA A 126 -22.67 -3.95 -10.21
N LYS A 127 -23.99 -3.72 -10.24
CA LYS A 127 -24.66 -2.75 -9.37
C LYS A 127 -24.48 -3.12 -7.89
N LYS A 128 -24.74 -4.37 -7.53
CA LYS A 128 -24.58 -4.87 -6.14
C LYS A 128 -23.12 -4.73 -5.69
N GLU A 129 -22.19 -5.10 -6.55
CA GLU A 129 -20.77 -5.07 -6.22
C GLU A 129 -20.22 -3.65 -6.09
N MET A 130 -20.62 -2.71 -6.95
CA MET A 130 -20.20 -1.31 -6.85
C MET A 130 -20.72 -0.63 -5.57
N ILE A 131 -21.95 -0.94 -5.15
CA ILE A 131 -22.49 -0.44 -3.87
C ILE A 131 -21.67 -1.00 -2.70
N ARG A 132 -21.41 -2.31 -2.71
CA ARG A 132 -20.60 -2.98 -1.69
C ARG A 132 -19.19 -2.41 -1.62
N TYR A 133 -18.52 -2.27 -2.78
CA TYR A 133 -17.18 -1.71 -2.91
C TYR A 133 -17.10 -0.30 -2.34
N ASN A 134 -18.00 0.60 -2.73
CA ASN A 134 -17.98 1.99 -2.26
C ASN A 134 -18.16 2.09 -0.74
N ARG A 135 -19.12 1.35 -0.19
CA ARG A 135 -19.37 1.34 1.26
C ARG A 135 -18.16 0.79 2.02
N GLN A 136 -17.66 -0.37 1.61
CA GLN A 136 -16.56 -1.04 2.32
C GLN A 136 -15.26 -0.24 2.22
N ARG A 137 -14.98 0.36 1.05
CA ARG A 137 -13.79 1.19 0.83
C ARG A 137 -13.69 2.35 1.79
N VAL A 138 -14.78 3.08 1.97
CA VAL A 138 -14.79 4.24 2.88
C VAL A 138 -14.50 3.80 4.32
N LEU A 139 -15.15 2.74 4.79
CA LEU A 139 -14.97 2.22 6.14
C LEU A 139 -13.55 1.68 6.36
N SER A 140 -13.03 0.89 5.43
CA SER A 140 -11.67 0.34 5.52
C SER A 140 -10.59 1.42 5.47
N LEU A 141 -10.72 2.42 4.58
CA LEU A 141 -9.77 3.53 4.52
C LEU A 141 -9.80 4.39 5.77
N GLN A 142 -11.00 4.66 6.32
CA GLN A 142 -11.10 5.40 7.57
C GLN A 142 -10.40 4.66 8.72
N ALA A 143 -10.67 3.36 8.87
CA ALA A 143 -10.05 2.54 9.91
C ALA A 143 -8.51 2.48 9.74
N SER A 144 -8.02 2.29 8.51
CA SER A 144 -6.58 2.18 8.27
C SER A 144 -5.84 3.51 8.44
N LEU A 145 -6.46 4.65 8.10
CA LEU A 145 -5.91 5.98 8.36
C LEU A 145 -5.78 6.26 9.86
N ILE A 146 -6.77 5.85 10.66
CA ILE A 146 -6.71 5.96 12.12
C ILE A 146 -5.56 5.12 12.68
N GLN A 147 -5.51 3.83 12.31
CA GLN A 147 -4.45 2.92 12.76
C GLN A 147 -3.06 3.42 12.36
N TYR A 148 -2.92 3.93 11.13
CA TYR A 148 -1.70 4.54 10.66
C TYR A 148 -1.31 5.75 11.52
N ALA A 149 -2.22 6.68 11.77
CA ALA A 149 -1.95 7.85 12.59
C ALA A 149 -1.55 7.49 14.04
N GLU A 150 -2.27 6.57 14.66
CA GLU A 150 -1.97 6.07 16.01
C GLU A 150 -0.59 5.40 16.06
N SER A 151 -0.28 4.58 15.06
CA SER A 151 1.03 3.92 14.94
C SER A 151 2.15 4.95 14.75
N ARG A 152 1.97 5.94 13.88
CA ARG A 152 2.94 7.03 13.68
C ARG A 152 3.20 7.82 14.96
N LEU A 153 2.16 8.12 15.74
CA LEU A 153 2.31 8.80 17.03
C LEU A 153 3.08 7.93 18.03
N LYS A 154 2.76 6.64 18.12
CA LYS A 154 3.47 5.70 18.99
C LYS A 154 4.95 5.59 18.60
N ASN A 155 5.23 5.33 17.33
CA ASN A 155 6.59 5.27 16.81
C ASN A 155 7.39 6.56 17.08
N GLY A 156 6.76 7.73 16.94
CA GLY A 156 7.39 9.01 17.27
C GLY A 156 7.79 9.12 18.74
N ARG A 157 6.91 8.68 19.66
CA ARG A 157 7.19 8.66 21.11
C ARG A 157 8.31 7.68 21.45
N ASP A 158 8.27 6.47 20.88
CA ASP A 158 9.27 5.44 21.12
C ASP A 158 10.64 5.86 20.58
N THR A 159 10.68 6.43 19.37
CA THR A 159 11.90 6.97 18.76
C THR A 159 12.48 8.10 19.61
N TYR A 160 11.65 9.01 20.09
CA TYR A 160 12.08 10.09 20.97
C TYR A 160 12.70 9.54 22.27
N ALA A 161 12.06 8.56 22.90
CA ALA A 161 12.56 7.95 24.14
C ALA A 161 13.93 7.28 23.92
N ILE A 162 14.09 6.55 22.82
CA ILE A 162 15.36 5.92 22.42
C ILE A 162 16.44 7.00 22.20
N LEU A 163 16.15 8.02 21.41
CA LEU A 163 17.09 9.11 21.13
C LEU A 163 17.49 9.89 22.40
N ALA A 164 16.55 10.18 23.28
CA ALA A 164 16.81 10.88 24.54
C ALA A 164 17.73 10.06 25.45
N LYS A 165 17.51 8.74 25.52
CA LYS A 165 18.39 7.81 26.26
C LYS A 165 19.80 7.81 25.66
N LEU A 166 19.91 7.62 24.35
CA LEU A 166 21.19 7.59 23.64
C LEU A 166 21.99 8.88 23.78
N LEU A 167 21.32 10.04 23.74
CA LEU A 167 21.96 11.34 23.97
C LEU A 167 22.54 11.43 25.39
N ASN A 168 21.83 10.92 26.39
CA ASN A 168 22.32 10.89 27.76
C ASN A 168 23.50 9.93 27.93
N ASP A 169 23.49 8.79 27.22
CA ASP A 169 24.60 7.84 27.23
C ASP A 169 25.85 8.45 26.57
N MET A 170 25.69 9.20 25.46
CA MET A 170 26.79 9.94 24.84
C MET A 170 27.40 10.99 25.76
N LYS A 171 26.58 11.72 26.53
CA LYS A 171 27.08 12.73 27.50
C LYS A 171 27.89 12.12 28.65
N LYS A 172 27.65 10.84 28.96
CA LYS A 172 28.34 10.09 30.02
C LYS A 172 29.52 9.28 29.49
N SER A 173 29.68 9.17 28.17
CA SER A 173 30.77 8.43 27.55
C SER A 173 32.09 9.17 27.82
N PRO A 174 33.12 8.49 28.37
CA PRO A 174 34.41 9.11 28.70
C PRO A 174 35.11 9.70 27.47
#